data_AF-A0A4U6UYS8-F1
#
_entry.id   AF-A0A4U6UYS8-F1
#
_cell.length_a   1.000
_cell.length_b   1.000
_cell.length_c   1.000
_cell.angle_alpha   90.00
_cell.angle_beta   90.00
_cell.angle_gamma   90.00
#
_symmetry.space_group_name_H-M   'P 1'
#
loop_
_entity.id
_entity.type
_entity.pdbx_description
1 polymer ?
#
loop_
_entity_poly.entity_id
_entity_poly.type
_entity_poly.pdbx_seq_one_letter_code
_entity_poly.pdbx_strand_id
1 'polypeptide(L)'
;MMADLCLMGWSFGRRRCRRNLELRLEVMVDPDAPNPSNPTLREYLHWMVTDIPASTDDSFGREIITYESPSPTMGIHRIVLVLYQQLGRGTVFAPQVRQNFNLRNFARRFNLGKPVAAMYFNCQRQTGTGGRRFT
;
A
#
# COMPACT_ATOMS: atom_id res chain seq x y z
N MET A 1 8.71 -42.50 -54.59
CA MET A 1 7.50 -42.25 -53.80
C MET A 1 7.87 -42.39 -52.33
N MET A 2 7.53 -41.35 -51.56
CA MET A 2 7.42 -41.31 -50.10
C MET A 2 8.71 -41.34 -49.25
N ALA A 3 9.14 -40.14 -48.84
CA ALA A 3 9.46 -39.86 -47.45
C ALA A 3 9.29 -38.34 -47.24
N ASP A 4 8.05 -37.94 -46.94
CA ASP A 4 7.70 -36.57 -46.57
C ASP A 4 7.07 -36.58 -45.17
N LEU A 5 7.49 -35.59 -44.39
CA LEU A 5 6.80 -35.00 -43.25
C LEU A 5 6.88 -35.71 -41.89
N CYS A 6 7.96 -35.34 -41.21
CA CYS A 6 8.05 -35.03 -39.80
C CYS A 6 6.74 -34.43 -39.23
N LEU A 7 5.98 -35.23 -38.48
CA LEU A 7 4.88 -34.76 -37.64
C LEU A 7 5.45 -34.17 -36.35
N MET A 8 5.91 -32.91 -36.40
CA MET A 8 6.04 -32.07 -35.20
C MET A 8 4.69 -31.41 -34.90
N GLY A 9 3.75 -32.22 -34.42
CA GLY A 9 2.64 -31.70 -33.60
C GLY A 9 3.17 -31.35 -32.21
N TRP A 10 2.46 -30.49 -31.48
CA TRP A 10 2.82 -29.93 -30.17
C TRP A 10 3.63 -28.64 -30.23
N SER A 11 3.08 -27.65 -30.92
CA SER A 11 3.19 -26.27 -30.42
C SER A 11 2.48 -26.22 -29.07
N PHE A 12 3.22 -26.46 -27.98
CA PHE A 12 2.80 -26.07 -26.64
C PHE A 12 2.79 -24.55 -26.62
N GLY A 13 1.71 -23.98 -27.16
CA GLY A 13 1.36 -22.60 -27.00
C GLY A 13 1.29 -22.37 -25.50
N ARG A 14 2.37 -21.82 -24.93
CA ARG A 14 2.32 -21.15 -23.65
C ARG A 14 1.33 -20.02 -23.85
N ARG A 15 0.06 -20.33 -23.65
CA ARG A 15 -0.95 -19.35 -23.26
C ARG A 15 -0.31 -18.71 -22.05
N ARG A 16 0.35 -17.57 -22.29
CA ARG A 16 0.73 -16.63 -21.26
C ARG A 16 -0.59 -16.37 -20.57
N CYS A 17 -0.84 -17.09 -19.49
CA CYS A 17 -2.02 -16.96 -18.70
C CYS A 17 -1.87 -15.57 -18.10
N ARG A 18 -2.29 -14.55 -18.86
CA ARG A 18 -2.72 -13.26 -18.35
C ARG A 18 -3.95 -13.60 -17.52
N ARG A 19 -3.72 -14.23 -16.36
CA ARG A 19 -4.49 -13.87 -15.20
C ARG A 19 -4.17 -12.40 -15.05
N ASN A 20 -5.09 -11.53 -15.46
CA ASN A 20 -5.17 -10.21 -14.87
C ASN A 20 -5.28 -10.47 -13.38
N LEU A 21 -4.13 -10.60 -12.72
CA LEU A 21 -4.06 -10.63 -11.29
C LEU A 21 -4.47 -9.22 -10.94
N GLU A 22 -5.68 -9.07 -10.43
CA GLU A 22 -6.09 -7.83 -9.79
C GLU A 22 -5.11 -7.65 -8.63
N LEU A 23 -4.24 -6.66 -8.76
CA LEU A 23 -3.26 -6.34 -7.75
C LEU A 23 -3.78 -5.16 -6.96
N ARG A 24 -3.46 -5.14 -5.68
CA ARG A 24 -3.77 -4.04 -4.79
C ARG A 24 -2.51 -3.46 -4.20
N LEU A 25 -2.62 -2.19 -3.89
CA LEU A 25 -1.66 -1.44 -3.10
C LEU A 25 -2.36 -1.03 -1.82
N GLU A 26 -1.75 -1.34 -0.70
CA GLU A 26 -2.14 -0.83 0.61
C GLU A 26 -1.19 0.28 1.05
N VAL A 27 -1.75 1.38 1.55
CA VAL A 27 -0.99 2.51 2.07
C VAL A 27 -1.59 2.97 3.40
N MET A 28 -0.74 3.09 4.43
CA MET A 28 -1.10 3.60 5.74
C MET A 28 -0.45 4.95 5.98
N VAL A 29 -1.27 5.99 6.20
CA VAL A 29 -0.83 7.38 6.32
C VAL A 29 -1.44 8.07 7.55
N ASP A 30 -0.70 9.03 8.10
CA ASP A 30 -1.14 9.94 9.16
C ASP A 30 -1.15 11.39 8.64
N PRO A 31 -2.33 12.02 8.45
CA PRO A 31 -2.46 13.40 8.00
C PRO A 31 -2.27 14.42 9.13
N ASP A 32 -2.17 13.97 10.38
CA ASP A 32 -2.16 14.81 11.58
C ASP A 32 -0.75 14.92 12.20
N ALA A 33 0.29 14.40 11.54
CA ALA A 33 1.66 14.46 12.04
C ALA A 33 2.28 15.89 12.00
N PRO A 34 3.00 16.34 13.06
CA PRO A 34 3.25 15.66 14.34
C PRO A 34 2.16 15.88 15.39
N ASN A 35 1.22 16.80 15.17
CA ASN A 35 0.03 16.99 15.98
C ASN A 35 -1.11 17.57 15.12
N PRO A 36 -2.39 17.27 15.43
CA PRO A 36 -3.53 17.66 14.59
C PRO A 36 -3.76 19.18 14.53
N SER A 37 -3.26 19.94 15.50
CA SER A 37 -3.41 21.40 15.54
C SER A 37 -2.41 22.11 14.61
N ASN A 38 -1.22 21.54 14.42
CA ASN A 38 -0.18 22.06 13.56
C ASN A 38 0.49 20.91 12.77
N PRO A 39 -0.18 20.41 11.71
CA PRO A 39 0.27 19.23 10.97
C PRO A 39 1.34 19.61 9.93
N THR A 40 2.56 19.93 10.39
CA THR A 40 3.68 20.37 9.56
C THR A 40 4.33 19.26 8.73
N LEU A 41 4.17 17.99 9.13
CA LEU A 41 4.78 16.82 8.49
C LEU A 41 3.76 15.99 7.67
N ARG A 42 2.55 16.53 7.47
CA ARG A 42 1.46 15.82 6.80
C ARG A 42 1.75 15.57 5.32
N GLU A 43 1.43 14.41 4.76
CA GLU A 43 1.02 13.16 5.41
C GLU A 43 2.27 12.35 5.79
N TYR A 44 2.26 11.66 6.92
CA TYR A 44 3.35 10.77 7.32
C TYR A 44 3.05 9.33 6.90
N LEU A 45 3.97 8.71 6.16
CA LEU A 45 3.81 7.35 5.66
C LEU A 45 4.29 6.30 6.67
N HIS A 46 3.34 5.55 7.24
CA HIS A 46 3.60 4.48 8.20
C HIS A 46 3.94 3.16 7.52
N TRP A 47 3.18 2.79 6.48
CA TRP A 47 3.29 1.48 5.85
C TRP A 47 2.88 1.52 4.38
N MET A 48 3.55 0.76 3.53
CA MET A 48 3.19 0.62 2.12
C MET A 48 3.53 -0.76 1.59
N VAL A 49 2.51 -1.47 1.09
CA VAL A 49 2.63 -2.81 0.51
C VAL A 49 2.03 -2.80 -0.89
N THR A 50 2.80 -3.27 -1.87
CA THR A 50 2.43 -3.32 -3.29
C THR A 50 2.22 -4.75 -3.77
N ASP A 51 1.74 -4.90 -5.01
CA ASP A 51 1.68 -6.20 -5.68
C ASP A 51 0.84 -7.26 -4.94
N ILE A 52 -0.10 -6.84 -4.07
CA ILE A 52 -0.94 -7.75 -3.26
C ILE A 52 -1.98 -8.41 -4.19
N PRO A 53 -2.03 -9.74 -4.32
CA PRO A 53 -3.09 -10.40 -5.06
C PRO A 53 -4.48 -10.17 -4.43
N ALA A 54 -5.50 -9.93 -5.25
CA ALA A 54 -6.84 -9.57 -4.79
C ALA A 54 -7.53 -10.56 -3.82
N SER A 55 -7.11 -11.82 -3.79
CA SER A 55 -7.69 -12.86 -2.94
C SER A 55 -6.84 -13.20 -1.72
N THR A 56 -5.81 -12.42 -1.42
CA THR A 56 -4.83 -12.72 -0.38
C THR A 56 -4.59 -11.52 0.53
N ASP A 57 -3.95 -11.79 1.67
CA ASP A 57 -3.52 -10.78 2.63
C ASP A 57 -2.21 -10.10 2.23
N ASP A 58 -1.87 -9.02 2.94
CA ASP A 58 -0.72 -8.15 2.67
C ASP A 58 0.62 -8.89 2.77
N SER A 59 0.65 -10.03 3.48
CA SER A 59 1.82 -10.90 3.58
C SER A 59 2.28 -11.48 2.24
N PHE A 60 1.40 -11.56 1.24
CA PHE A 60 1.73 -12.01 -0.12
C PHE A 60 2.16 -10.85 -1.04
N GLY A 61 2.01 -9.62 -0.57
CA GLY A 61 2.49 -8.44 -1.27
C GLY A 61 3.99 -8.23 -1.11
N ARG A 62 4.48 -7.21 -1.81
CA ARG A 62 5.83 -6.69 -1.66
C ARG A 62 5.79 -5.46 -0.77
N GLU A 63 6.29 -5.60 0.45
CA GLU A 63 6.52 -4.48 1.35
C GLU A 63 7.61 -3.57 0.76
N ILE A 64 7.23 -2.33 0.45
CA ILE A 64 8.15 -1.31 -0.09
C ILE A 64 8.58 -0.34 1.01
N ILE A 65 7.66 -0.02 1.92
CA ILE A 65 7.93 0.80 3.09
C ILE A 65 7.55 -0.03 4.31
N THR A 66 8.55 -0.33 5.13
CA THR A 66 8.37 -1.14 6.35
C THR A 66 7.42 -0.49 7.32
N TYR A 67 6.54 -1.30 7.92
CA TYR A 67 5.60 -0.85 8.94
C TYR A 67 6.30 -0.14 10.10
N GLU A 68 5.88 1.09 10.36
CA GLU A 68 6.31 1.89 11.50
C GLU A 68 5.10 2.17 12.39
N SER A 69 5.16 1.72 13.65
CA SER A 69 4.03 1.86 14.57
C SER A 69 3.71 3.34 14.84
N PRO A 70 2.43 3.75 14.75
CA PRO A 70 2.03 5.12 15.05
C PRO A 70 2.28 5.43 16.52
N SER A 71 3.15 6.41 16.76
CA SER A 71 3.55 6.87 18.09
C SER A 71 3.21 8.36 18.28
N PRO A 72 1.91 8.71 18.32
CA PRO A 72 1.47 10.09 18.44
C PRO A 72 1.99 10.70 19.75
N THR A 73 2.66 11.85 19.64
CA THR A 73 3.23 12.54 20.81
C THR A 73 2.19 13.44 21.48
N MET A 74 1.33 14.09 20.70
CA MET A 74 0.34 15.04 21.19
C MET A 74 -0.96 14.99 20.36
N GLY A 75 -2.09 14.94 21.06
CA GLY A 75 -3.41 14.93 20.42
C GLY A 75 -3.82 13.55 19.91
N ILE A 76 -4.96 13.55 19.21
CA ILE A 76 -5.54 12.37 18.58
C ILE A 76 -5.18 12.43 17.10
N HIS A 77 -4.47 11.41 16.62
CA HIS A 77 -4.06 11.27 15.23
C HIS A 77 -4.99 10.31 14.50
N ARG A 78 -5.37 10.65 13.28
CA ARG A 78 -6.15 9.76 12.41
C ARG A 78 -5.20 8.94 11.56
N ILE A 79 -5.13 7.65 11.84
CA ILE A 79 -4.36 6.74 10.99
C ILE A 79 -5.28 6.18 9.93
N VAL A 80 -4.96 6.45 8.66
CA VAL A 80 -5.79 6.11 7.50
C VAL A 80 -5.11 5.00 6.72
N LEU A 81 -5.81 3.88 6.53
CA LEU A 81 -5.42 2.82 5.61
C LEU A 81 -6.25 2.96 4.35
N VAL A 82 -5.58 3.00 3.20
CA VAL A 82 -6.21 3.15 1.89
C VAL A 82 -5.73 2.05 0.96
N LEU A 83 -6.69 1.41 0.31
CA LEU A 83 -6.48 0.34 -0.64
C LEU A 83 -6.75 0.83 -2.06
N TYR A 84 -5.78 0.68 -2.95
CA TYR A 84 -5.87 1.05 -4.36
C TYR A 84 -5.78 -0.17 -5.26
N GLN A 85 -6.40 -0.09 -6.44
CA GLN A 85 -6.21 -1.08 -7.50
C GLN A 85 -4.99 -0.71 -8.34
N GLN A 86 -4.06 -1.65 -8.46
CA GLN A 86 -2.83 -1.48 -9.22
C GLN A 86 -2.98 -2.06 -10.63
N LEU A 87 -2.46 -1.34 -11.63
CA LEU A 87 -2.63 -1.72 -13.04
C LEU A 87 -1.75 -2.90 -13.48
N GLY A 88 -0.65 -3.18 -12.77
CA GLY A 88 0.26 -4.28 -13.11
C GLY A 88 1.41 -4.39 -12.12
N ARG A 89 2.11 -5.54 -12.09
CA ARG A 89 3.18 -5.81 -11.12
C ARG A 89 4.38 -4.89 -11.28
N GLY A 90 4.98 -4.46 -10.17
CA GLY A 90 6.22 -3.67 -10.17
C GLY A 90 6.07 -2.28 -10.81
N THR A 91 4.86 -1.71 -10.80
CA THR A 91 4.57 -0.39 -11.36
C THR A 91 4.73 0.74 -10.35
N VAL A 92 4.70 0.42 -9.05
CA VAL A 92 4.72 1.37 -7.94
C VAL A 92 6.08 1.34 -7.25
N PHE A 93 6.60 2.51 -6.88
CA PHE A 93 7.92 2.66 -6.25
C PHE A 93 7.85 3.43 -4.93
N ALA A 94 8.83 3.16 -4.07
CA ALA A 94 8.98 3.80 -2.76
C ALA A 94 9.23 5.32 -2.91
N PRO A 95 8.54 6.18 -2.14
CA PRO A 95 9.06 7.52 -1.91
C PRO A 95 10.37 7.45 -1.12
N GLN A 96 11.26 8.42 -1.33
CA GLN A 96 12.54 8.51 -0.61
C GLN A 96 12.37 8.99 0.84
N VAL A 97 11.25 9.66 1.13
CA VAL A 97 10.98 10.35 2.38
C VAL A 97 9.56 9.99 2.84
N ARG A 98 9.38 9.73 4.14
CA ARG A 98 8.09 9.35 4.74
C ARG A 98 7.20 10.56 5.04
N GLN A 99 7.81 11.65 5.49
CA GLN A 99 7.11 12.91 5.78
C GLN A 99 6.75 13.67 4.50
N ASN A 100 5.73 14.53 4.61
CA ASN A 100 5.21 15.34 3.50
C ASN A 100 4.77 14.49 2.29
N PHE A 101 4.34 13.26 2.56
CA PHE A 101 3.75 12.42 1.54
C PHE A 101 2.39 13.00 1.13
N ASN A 102 2.04 12.82 -0.14
CA ASN A 102 0.74 13.23 -0.66
C ASN A 102 0.13 12.06 -1.42
N LEU A 103 -0.76 11.33 -0.75
CA LEU A 103 -1.41 10.14 -1.28
C LEU A 103 -2.18 10.43 -2.56
N ARG A 104 -2.82 11.60 -2.65
CA ARG A 104 -3.61 12.01 -3.83
C ARG A 104 -2.74 12.25 -5.06
N ASN A 105 -1.57 12.87 -4.89
CA ASN A 105 -0.62 13.08 -5.98
C ASN A 105 0.05 11.76 -6.38
N PHE A 106 0.35 10.91 -5.40
CA PHE A 106 0.87 9.57 -5.62
C PHE A 106 -0.09 8.70 -6.45
N ALA A 107 -1.38 8.67 -6.10
CA ALA A 107 -2.40 7.94 -6.85
C ALA A 107 -2.52 8.41 -8.30
N ARG A 108 -2.39 9.72 -8.54
CA ARG A 108 -2.36 10.29 -9.90
C ARG A 108 -1.09 9.91 -10.66
N ARG A 109 0.08 9.95 -10.01
CA ARG A 109 1.38 9.61 -10.64
C ARG A 109 1.42 8.17 -11.13
N PHE A 110 0.84 7.25 -10.38
CA PHE A 110 0.84 5.81 -10.68
C PHE A 110 -0.45 5.32 -11.36
N ASN A 111 -1.35 6.24 -11.76
CA ASN A 111 -2.63 5.92 -12.39
C ASN A 111 -3.47 4.90 -11.60
N LEU A 112 -3.43 4.98 -10.27
CA LEU A 112 -4.15 4.06 -9.37
C LEU A 112 -5.66 4.31 -9.33
N GLY A 113 -6.12 5.43 -9.92
CA GLY A 113 -7.54 5.78 -9.97
C GLY A 113 -8.10 6.18 -8.61
N LYS A 114 -9.32 5.71 -8.31
CA LYS A 114 -10.02 5.96 -7.04
C LYS A 114 -9.67 4.86 -6.03
N PRO A 115 -9.64 5.17 -4.71
CA PRO A 115 -9.46 4.14 -3.71
C PRO A 115 -10.62 3.12 -3.78
N VAL A 116 -10.28 1.84 -3.66
CA VAL A 116 -11.24 0.73 -3.63
C VAL A 116 -11.89 0.65 -2.25
N ALA A 117 -11.08 0.82 -1.22
CA ALA A 117 -11.51 0.86 0.17
C ALA A 117 -10.63 1.85 0.94
N ALA A 118 -11.19 2.41 2.00
CA ALA A 118 -10.45 3.20 2.97
C ALA A 118 -11.04 2.97 4.35
N MET A 119 -10.18 2.86 5.36
CA MET A 119 -10.56 2.84 6.75
C MET A 119 -9.68 3.82 7.52
N TYR A 120 -10.18 4.32 8.64
CA TYR A 120 -9.36 5.11 9.55
C TYR A 120 -9.66 4.74 10.99
N PHE A 121 -8.67 4.89 11.84
CA PHE A 121 -8.81 4.77 13.27
C PHE A 121 -8.07 5.90 13.98
N ASN A 122 -8.49 6.20 15.19
CA ASN A 122 -7.90 7.26 16.00
C ASN A 122 -6.87 6.66 16.95
N CYS A 123 -5.66 7.21 16.94
CA CYS A 123 -4.58 6.89 17.87
C CYS A 123 -4.27 8.07 18.77
N GLN A 124 -4.00 7.79 20.04
CA GLN A 124 -3.47 8.77 20.98
C GLN A 124 -2.39 8.14 21.84
N ARG A 125 -1.54 8.97 22.45
CA ARG A 125 -0.50 8.49 23.35
C ARG A 125 -1.11 7.69 24.51
N GLN A 126 -0.55 6.50 24.78
CA GLN A 126 -1.05 5.57 25.82
C GLN A 126 -1.07 6.22 27.21
N THR A 127 -0.02 6.98 27.54
CA THR A 127 -0.05 7.95 28.63
C THR A 127 -0.77 9.18 28.14
N GLY A 128 -2.09 9.23 28.38
CA GLY A 128 -2.88 10.44 28.19
C GLY A 128 -2.16 11.66 28.79
N THR A 129 -2.51 12.86 28.32
CA THR A 129 -1.94 14.11 28.83
C THR A 129 -2.25 14.39 30.31
N GLY A 130 -3.09 13.56 30.96
CA GLY A 130 -3.27 13.50 32.41
C GLY A 130 -2.95 12.11 32.94
N GLY A 131 -1.95 12.02 33.80
CA GLY A 131 -1.43 10.77 34.33
C GLY A 131 -2.40 10.02 35.24
N ARG A 132 -2.28 8.69 35.24
CA ARG A 132 -2.46 7.87 36.42
C ARG A 132 -1.31 6.87 36.46
N ARG A 133 -0.36 7.10 37.36
CA ARG A 133 0.52 6.04 37.85
C ARG A 133 -0.39 5.06 38.58
N PHE A 134 -0.49 3.84 38.09
CA PHE A 134 -0.90 2.73 38.94
C PHE A 134 0.31 2.43 39.82
N THR A 135 0.26 2.89 41.06
CA THR A 135 1.10 2.39 42.15
C THR A 135 0.62 1.00 42.55
#